data_AF-A0A6L7Z403-F1
#
_entry.id   AF-A0A6L7Z403-F1
#
_cell.length_a   1.000
_cell.length_b   1.000
_cell.length_c   1.000
_cell.angle_alpha   90.00
_cell.angle_beta   90.00
_cell.angle_gamma   90.00
#
_symmetry.space_group_name_H-M   'P 1'
#
loop_
_entity.id
_entity.type
_entity.pdbx_description
1 polymer ?
#
loop_
_entity_poly.entity_id
_entity_poly.type
_entity_poly.pdbx_seq_one_letter_code
_entity_poly.pdbx_strand_id
1 'polypeptide(L)'
;MDALEPDLVILDEFQRFKDLLVGEHATAQLAKQLFTYSDEASDVRLLLLSATPYKMYTLHHERAEDDHYRDFLRTVEFLDAEPKKSQHLHRLLEDYRQAMYRIESGTENLVRIKEQIEAHLRRVMSRTERLRASEDAEGMMRQIPSTGLELTADDVGDYLTLGEIGREVGQPRVLEYWKAAPYLLSFMDDYKLKTEVVASLDASPENGLEKLLTDGGRVSLPWEEVEAYAQLDPANARLRSLLAWMERGEAWKLLWLPPALPYYAESGPWKAARDQQFSKRLIFSTWAVVPKAVASVVSYDVERRLFQRFDDSIRNTPEERKKRRGLLRFAAAQRRGAGADHPDEKERLTGMPVLGLLYPSPTLVELGDPVAAPARESTLADAVARAQARLEPLLDRLTEPYLDGEREDESWYWAAPILLDLQRHRESTAEWFGRWDLPRIWNG
;
A
#
# COMPACT_ATOMS: atom_id res chain seq x y z
N MET A 1 -5.53 -31.43 -13.88
CA MET A 1 -4.15 -30.99 -13.59
C MET A 1 -3.24 -31.36 -14.76
N ASP A 2 -3.53 -32.46 -15.46
CA ASP A 2 -2.90 -32.92 -16.73
C ASP A 2 -2.90 -31.92 -17.92
N ALA A 3 -3.28 -30.66 -17.71
CA ALA A 3 -3.25 -29.60 -18.73
C ALA A 3 -2.20 -28.52 -18.42
N LEU A 4 -1.65 -28.53 -17.20
CA LEU A 4 -0.59 -27.63 -16.77
C LEU A 4 0.65 -28.49 -16.64
N GLU A 5 1.52 -28.43 -17.65
CA GLU A 5 2.82 -29.13 -17.72
C GLU A 5 3.92 -28.09 -17.48
N PRO A 6 4.12 -27.58 -16.23
CA PRO A 6 5.02 -26.47 -16.00
C PRO A 6 6.49 -26.92 -15.95
N ASP A 7 7.34 -26.29 -16.76
CA ASP A 7 8.80 -26.42 -16.64
C ASP A 7 9.38 -25.64 -15.43
N LEU A 8 8.72 -24.53 -15.06
CA LEU A 8 9.18 -23.60 -14.02
C LEU A 8 8.01 -23.00 -13.24
N VAL A 9 8.09 -23.08 -11.92
CA VAL A 9 7.16 -22.43 -10.99
C VAL A 9 7.92 -21.36 -10.22
N ILE A 10 7.43 -20.13 -10.26
CA ILE A 10 7.97 -18.99 -9.50
C ILE A 10 6.95 -18.59 -8.44
N LEU A 11 7.37 -18.62 -7.17
CA LEU A 11 6.58 -18.12 -6.05
C LEU A 11 7.21 -16.85 -5.53
N ASP A 12 6.59 -15.71 -5.85
CA ASP A 12 6.95 -14.42 -5.27
C ASP A 12 6.28 -14.21 -3.91
N GLU A 13 6.98 -13.53 -3.00
CA GLU A 13 6.54 -13.31 -1.62
C GLU A 13 6.10 -14.63 -0.92
N PHE A 14 6.87 -15.71 -1.11
CA PHE A 14 6.47 -17.07 -0.71
C PHE A 14 6.13 -17.22 0.78
N GLN A 15 6.62 -16.32 1.64
CA GLN A 15 6.30 -16.31 3.07
C GLN A 15 4.82 -16.08 3.35
N ARG A 16 4.05 -15.53 2.40
CA ARG A 16 2.57 -15.44 2.47
C ARG A 16 1.89 -16.79 2.21
N PHE A 17 2.62 -17.76 1.68
CA PHE A 17 2.13 -19.05 1.21
C PHE A 17 2.74 -20.23 1.99
N LYS A 18 3.21 -20.00 3.22
CA LYS A 18 3.80 -21.06 4.08
C LYS A 18 2.87 -22.26 4.22
N ASP A 19 1.57 -22.02 4.33
CA ASP A 19 0.55 -23.07 4.44
C ASP A 19 0.40 -23.89 3.15
N LEU A 20 0.77 -23.35 1.99
CA LEU A 20 0.81 -24.12 0.74
C LEU A 20 2.02 -25.06 0.69
N LEU A 21 3.13 -24.69 1.34
CA LEU A 21 4.35 -25.51 1.40
C LEU A 21 4.20 -26.68 2.39
N VAL A 22 3.58 -26.44 3.54
CA VAL A 22 3.57 -27.39 4.67
C VAL A 22 2.17 -27.96 4.97
N GLY A 23 1.10 -27.31 4.52
CA GLY A 23 -0.27 -27.70 4.83
C GLY A 23 -0.69 -29.05 4.25
N GLU A 24 -1.72 -29.62 4.86
CA GLU A 24 -2.34 -30.89 4.45
C GLU A 24 -3.71 -30.70 3.79
N HIS A 25 -4.19 -29.45 3.69
CA HIS A 25 -5.47 -29.12 3.05
C HIS A 25 -5.43 -29.32 1.52
N ALA A 26 -6.60 -29.45 0.90
CA ALA A 26 -6.73 -29.75 -0.53
C ALA A 26 -5.91 -28.80 -1.44
N THR A 27 -5.87 -27.51 -1.11
CA THR A 27 -5.09 -26.49 -1.85
C THR A 27 -3.57 -26.71 -1.73
N ALA A 28 -3.09 -27.11 -0.56
CA ALA A 28 -1.67 -27.40 -0.34
C ALA A 28 -1.26 -28.70 -1.03
N GLN A 29 -2.15 -29.70 -1.08
CA GLN A 29 -1.91 -30.93 -1.84
C GLN A 29 -1.83 -30.67 -3.35
N LEU A 30 -2.71 -29.80 -3.87
CA LEU A 30 -2.68 -29.36 -5.27
C LEU A 30 -1.39 -28.59 -5.59
N ALA A 31 -0.98 -27.69 -4.70
CA ALA A 31 0.28 -26.95 -4.84
C ALA A 31 1.50 -27.89 -4.82
N LYS A 32 1.51 -28.87 -3.90
CA LYS A 32 2.56 -29.90 -3.86
C LYS A 32 2.64 -30.69 -5.17
N GLN A 33 1.50 -31.10 -5.74
CA GLN A 33 1.46 -31.78 -7.04
C GLN A 33 2.02 -30.93 -8.18
N LEU A 34 1.80 -29.60 -8.13
CA LEU A 34 2.39 -28.67 -9.08
C LEU A 34 3.91 -28.52 -8.88
N PHE A 35 4.38 -28.49 -7.63
CA PHE A 35 5.81 -28.32 -7.30
C PHE A 35 6.64 -29.58 -7.51
N THR A 36 6.01 -30.74 -7.60
CA THR A 36 6.67 -32.03 -7.85
C THR A 36 6.27 -32.64 -9.19
N TYR A 37 5.69 -31.85 -10.09
CA TYR A 37 5.36 -32.27 -11.45
C TYR A 37 6.63 -32.74 -12.19
N SER A 38 6.54 -33.92 -12.80
CA SER A 38 7.62 -34.56 -13.55
C SER A 38 6.97 -35.35 -14.68
N ASP A 39 7.50 -35.19 -15.90
CA ASP A 39 7.07 -35.93 -17.09
C ASP A 39 8.25 -36.70 -17.70
N GLU A 40 8.04 -37.34 -18.86
CA GLU A 40 9.09 -38.13 -19.53
C GLU A 40 10.27 -37.28 -20.05
N ALA A 41 10.12 -35.95 -20.13
CA ALA A 41 11.09 -35.04 -20.71
C ALA A 41 11.78 -34.12 -19.68
N SER A 42 11.14 -33.81 -18.55
CA SER A 42 11.60 -32.80 -17.60
C SER A 42 10.99 -32.90 -16.20
N ASP A 43 11.75 -32.39 -15.23
CA ASP A 43 11.26 -32.14 -13.87
C ASP A 43 11.00 -30.63 -13.70
N VAL A 44 9.89 -30.28 -13.05
CA VAL A 44 9.57 -28.89 -12.72
C VAL A 44 10.68 -28.26 -11.86
N ARG A 45 11.07 -27.02 -12.20
CA ARG A 45 11.98 -26.21 -11.39
C ARG A 45 11.16 -25.28 -10.49
N LEU A 46 11.53 -25.18 -9.21
CA LEU A 46 10.88 -24.28 -8.26
C LEU A 46 11.82 -23.14 -7.88
N LEU A 47 11.36 -21.90 -8.05
CA LEU A 47 12.06 -20.69 -7.62
C LEU A 47 11.22 -19.94 -6.58
N LEU A 48 11.73 -19.84 -5.35
CA LEU A 48 11.12 -19.06 -4.28
C LEU A 48 11.79 -17.69 -4.16
N LEU A 49 11.02 -16.63 -4.28
CA LEU A 49 11.47 -15.25 -4.13
C LEU A 49 10.86 -14.64 -2.86
N SER A 50 11.70 -14.05 -2.02
CA SER A 50 11.25 -13.31 -0.84
C SER A 50 12.32 -12.36 -0.35
N ALA A 51 11.91 -11.15 0.06
CA ALA A 51 12.76 -10.23 0.79
C ALA A 51 12.97 -10.68 2.26
N THR A 52 12.02 -11.42 2.83
CA THR A 52 12.01 -11.89 4.22
C THR A 52 11.42 -13.31 4.28
N PRO A 53 12.20 -14.35 3.92
CA PRO A 53 11.70 -15.73 3.77
C PRO A 53 11.14 -16.33 5.07
N TYR A 54 11.61 -15.84 6.21
CA TYR A 54 11.16 -16.19 7.54
C TYR A 54 11.22 -14.94 8.43
N LYS A 55 10.44 -14.91 9.52
CA LYS A 55 10.54 -13.81 10.51
C LYS A 55 11.93 -13.89 11.13
N MET A 56 12.69 -12.78 11.21
CA MET A 56 14.04 -12.83 11.80
C MET A 56 14.04 -12.76 13.33
N TYR A 57 12.92 -12.39 13.94
CA TYR A 57 12.79 -12.17 15.37
C TYR A 57 11.32 -12.32 15.78
N THR A 58 11.02 -13.06 16.84
CA THR A 58 9.69 -13.09 17.46
C THR A 58 9.78 -12.61 18.90
N LEU A 59 8.87 -11.73 19.29
CA LEU A 59 8.80 -11.23 20.66
C LEU A 59 8.22 -12.30 21.60
N HIS A 60 8.51 -12.17 22.90
CA HIS A 60 8.10 -13.17 23.90
C HIS A 60 6.57 -13.43 23.95
N HIS A 61 5.75 -12.45 23.56
CA HIS A 61 4.28 -12.58 23.47
C HIS A 61 3.79 -13.19 22.15
N GLU A 62 4.63 -13.26 21.12
CA GLU A 62 4.31 -13.85 19.80
C GLU A 62 4.71 -15.33 19.71
N ARG A 63 5.48 -15.84 20.69
CA ARG A 63 5.98 -17.23 20.71
C ARG A 63 4.90 -18.32 20.75
N ALA A 64 3.68 -17.99 21.17
CA ALA A 64 2.58 -18.95 21.19
C ALA A 64 2.02 -19.23 19.78
N GLU A 65 2.18 -18.29 18.84
CA GLU A 65 1.64 -18.38 17.48
C GLU A 65 2.74 -18.54 16.42
N ASP A 66 3.93 -17.93 16.63
CA ASP A 66 5.02 -17.92 15.64
C ASP A 66 6.40 -18.26 16.24
N ASP A 67 7.05 -19.28 15.68
CA ASP A 67 8.44 -19.67 15.97
C ASP A 67 9.31 -19.47 14.72
N HIS A 68 10.04 -18.35 14.69
CA HIS A 68 10.92 -17.98 13.58
C HIS A 68 11.97 -19.04 13.26
N TYR A 69 12.49 -19.73 14.28
CA TYR A 69 13.50 -20.75 14.09
C TYR A 69 12.90 -21.99 13.43
N ARG A 70 11.71 -22.39 13.87
CA ARG A 70 10.95 -23.48 13.26
C ARG A 70 10.57 -23.18 11.80
N ASP A 71 10.19 -21.94 11.50
CA ASP A 71 9.85 -21.51 10.14
C ASP A 71 11.05 -21.55 9.20
N PHE A 72 12.21 -21.11 9.66
CA PHE A 72 13.46 -21.24 8.92
C PHE A 72 13.76 -22.71 8.61
N LEU A 73 13.71 -23.59 9.63
CA LEU A 73 13.98 -25.01 9.45
C LEU A 73 13.02 -25.67 8.47
N ARG A 74 11.70 -25.38 8.57
CA ARG A 74 10.69 -25.89 7.64
C ARG A 74 10.96 -25.47 6.19
N THR A 75 11.40 -24.23 6.00
CA THR A 75 11.72 -23.70 4.67
C THR A 75 12.91 -24.44 4.06
N VAL A 76 13.98 -24.64 4.85
CA VAL A 76 15.15 -25.38 4.37
C VAL A 76 14.84 -26.87 4.16
N GLU A 77 14.04 -27.48 5.04
CA GLU A 77 13.57 -28.86 4.87
C GLU A 77 12.82 -29.08 3.56
N PHE A 78 11.96 -28.14 3.21
CA PHE A 78 11.25 -28.15 1.93
C PHE A 78 12.22 -28.03 0.75
N LEU A 79 13.18 -27.11 0.81
CA LEU A 79 14.15 -26.88 -0.28
C LEU A 79 15.18 -28.01 -0.44
N ASP A 80 15.58 -28.67 0.65
CA ASP A 80 16.53 -29.79 0.62
C ASP A 80 15.93 -31.03 -0.03
N ALA A 81 14.59 -31.17 -0.04
CA ALA A 81 13.79 -32.30 -0.52
C ALA A 81 14.11 -33.67 0.11
N GLU A 82 15.26 -33.83 0.76
CA GLU A 82 15.74 -35.07 1.37
C GLU A 82 15.87 -34.93 2.90
N PRO A 83 15.14 -35.74 3.69
CA PRO A 83 15.17 -35.66 5.15
C PRO A 83 16.56 -35.81 5.79
N LYS A 84 17.47 -36.55 5.14
CA LYS A 84 18.85 -36.74 5.64
C LYS A 84 19.68 -35.46 5.57
N LYS A 85 19.49 -34.63 4.54
CA LYS A 85 20.19 -33.35 4.36
C LYS A 85 19.73 -32.35 5.42
N SER A 86 18.42 -32.26 5.63
CA SER A 86 17.85 -31.39 6.67
C SER A 86 18.33 -31.81 8.06
N GLN A 87 18.30 -33.11 8.39
CA GLN A 87 18.82 -33.60 9.69
C GLN A 87 20.30 -33.27 9.92
N HIS A 88 21.12 -33.25 8.87
CA HIS A 88 22.51 -32.83 8.98
C HIS A 88 22.64 -31.35 9.36
N LEU A 89 21.87 -30.47 8.72
CA LEU A 89 21.82 -29.06 9.07
C LEU A 89 21.34 -28.82 10.51
N HIS A 90 20.31 -29.54 10.95
CA HIS A 90 19.84 -29.47 12.35
C HIS A 90 20.96 -29.78 13.35
N ARG A 91 21.77 -30.81 13.09
CA ARG A 91 22.93 -31.14 13.94
C ARG A 91 23.99 -30.03 13.90
N LEU A 92 24.30 -29.49 12.72
CA LEU A 92 25.26 -28.39 12.60
C LEU A 92 24.81 -27.15 13.38
N LEU A 93 23.51 -26.81 13.36
CA LEU A 93 22.96 -25.68 14.12
C LEU A 93 23.04 -25.93 15.64
N GLU A 94 22.78 -27.16 16.08
CA GLU A 94 22.95 -27.53 17.49
C GLU A 94 24.43 -27.48 17.91
N ASP A 95 25.33 -28.04 17.11
CA ASP A 95 26.77 -28.00 17.34
C ASP A 95 27.29 -26.56 17.38
N TYR A 96 26.77 -25.68 16.51
CA TYR A 96 27.07 -24.25 16.52
C TYR A 96 26.62 -23.59 17.83
N ARG A 97 25.39 -23.89 18.27
CA ARG A 97 24.86 -23.39 19.55
C ARG A 97 25.71 -23.86 20.74
N GLN A 98 26.12 -25.13 20.76
CA GLN A 98 27.00 -25.65 21.81
C GLN A 98 28.40 -25.02 21.77
N ALA A 99 28.95 -24.77 20.58
CA ALA A 99 30.23 -24.09 20.41
C ALA A 99 30.19 -22.63 20.90
N MET A 100 29.06 -21.92 20.75
CA MET A 100 28.89 -20.56 21.26
C MET A 100 29.02 -20.49 22.79
N TYR A 101 28.55 -21.50 23.54
CA TYR A 101 28.74 -21.56 24.99
C TYR A 101 30.19 -21.80 25.42
N ARG A 102 31.07 -22.21 24.50
CA ARG A 102 32.48 -22.53 24.76
C ARG A 102 33.43 -21.56 24.06
N ILE A 103 32.97 -20.35 23.74
CA ILE A 103 33.72 -19.37 22.96
C ILE A 103 35.04 -18.95 23.63
N GLU A 104 35.11 -19.03 24.96
CA GLU A 104 36.32 -18.77 25.75
C GLU A 104 37.48 -19.70 25.39
N SER A 105 37.19 -20.89 24.85
CA SER A 105 38.19 -21.89 24.42
C SER A 105 38.70 -21.67 22.98
N GLY A 106 38.29 -20.58 22.32
CA GLY A 106 38.69 -20.23 20.95
C GLY A 106 37.57 -20.38 19.92
N THR A 107 37.71 -19.68 18.79
CA THR A 107 36.67 -19.55 17.76
C THR A 107 36.85 -20.47 16.54
N GLU A 108 37.95 -21.22 16.45
CA GLU A 108 38.29 -22.02 15.26
C GLU A 108 37.21 -23.07 14.94
N ASN A 109 36.74 -23.81 15.94
CA ASN A 109 35.68 -24.80 15.77
C ASN A 109 34.35 -24.13 15.38
N LEU A 110 34.05 -22.95 15.94
CA LEU A 110 32.84 -22.18 15.63
C LEU A 110 32.83 -21.70 14.17
N VAL A 111 33.97 -21.20 13.69
CA VAL A 111 34.15 -20.78 12.28
C VAL A 111 33.99 -21.97 11.33
N ARG A 112 34.58 -23.12 11.65
CA ARG A 112 34.43 -24.34 10.84
C ARG A 112 32.97 -24.79 10.74
N ILE A 113 32.23 -24.80 11.84
CA ILE A 113 30.81 -25.18 11.84
C ILE A 113 29.99 -24.15 11.03
N LYS A 114 30.26 -22.85 11.19
CA LYS A 114 29.66 -21.78 10.38
C LYS A 114 29.88 -22.02 8.89
N GLU A 115 31.10 -22.32 8.46
CA GLU A 115 31.41 -22.59 7.05
C GLU A 115 30.64 -23.80 6.51
N GLN A 116 30.45 -24.84 7.32
CA GLN A 116 29.64 -26.01 6.95
C GLN A 116 28.15 -25.65 6.80
N ILE A 117 27.61 -24.85 7.72
CA ILE A 117 26.24 -24.33 7.62
C ILE A 117 26.09 -23.48 6.35
N GLU A 118 27.02 -22.56 6.09
CA GLU A 118 27.00 -21.73 4.88
C GLU A 118 27.07 -22.56 3.60
N ALA A 119 27.94 -23.57 3.55
CA ALA A 119 28.08 -24.44 2.38
C ALA A 119 26.80 -25.26 2.14
N HIS A 120 26.11 -25.69 3.19
CA HIS A 120 24.82 -26.36 3.08
C HIS A 120 23.76 -25.41 2.52
N LEU A 121 23.59 -24.25 3.16
CA LEU A 121 22.58 -23.26 2.77
C LEU A 121 22.79 -22.73 1.35
N ARG A 122 24.03 -22.46 0.93
CA ARG A 122 24.34 -21.96 -0.42
C ARG A 122 23.90 -22.87 -1.57
N ARG A 123 23.58 -24.14 -1.31
CA ARG A 123 23.02 -25.06 -2.32
C ARG A 123 21.57 -24.78 -2.67
N VAL A 124 20.81 -24.28 -1.69
CA VAL A 124 19.34 -24.13 -1.79
C VAL A 124 18.89 -22.69 -1.72
N MET A 125 19.72 -21.79 -1.17
CA MET A 125 19.43 -20.37 -1.09
C MET A 125 20.61 -19.55 -1.61
N SER A 126 20.27 -18.50 -2.37
CA SER A 126 21.20 -17.45 -2.74
C SER A 126 20.65 -16.13 -2.23
N ARG A 127 21.53 -15.30 -1.68
CA ARG A 127 21.20 -13.92 -1.31
C ARG A 127 21.86 -13.00 -2.31
N THR A 128 21.10 -12.56 -3.31
CA THR A 128 21.52 -11.50 -4.22
C THR A 128 21.37 -10.15 -3.53
N GLU A 129 22.32 -9.78 -2.66
CA GLU A 129 22.48 -8.38 -2.27
C GLU A 129 23.16 -7.64 -3.43
N ARG A 130 22.42 -6.78 -4.14
CA ARG A 130 22.97 -5.96 -5.24
C ARG A 130 24.20 -5.13 -4.81
N LEU A 131 24.36 -4.84 -3.51
CA LEU A 131 25.44 -4.01 -2.94
C LEU A 131 26.76 -4.75 -2.70
N ARG A 132 26.75 -6.07 -2.44
CA ARG A 132 28.00 -6.81 -2.16
C ARG A 132 28.80 -7.15 -3.42
N ALA A 133 28.20 -6.96 -4.59
CA ALA A 133 28.86 -7.15 -5.88
C ALA A 133 29.49 -5.86 -6.44
N SER A 134 29.23 -4.69 -5.82
CA SER A 134 29.87 -3.42 -6.15
C SER A 134 30.98 -3.09 -5.16
N GLU A 135 32.03 -2.40 -5.63
CA GLU A 135 33.14 -1.92 -4.78
C GLU A 135 32.66 -0.97 -3.67
N ASP A 136 31.50 -0.34 -3.87
CA ASP A 136 30.81 0.49 -2.89
C ASP A 136 29.67 -0.29 -2.21
N ALA A 137 29.91 -0.75 -0.98
CA ALA A 137 28.93 -1.45 -0.15
C ALA A 137 27.74 -0.56 0.25
N GLU A 138 27.85 0.76 0.10
CA GLU A 138 26.82 1.75 0.36
C GLU A 138 26.28 2.40 -0.94
N GLY A 139 26.67 1.93 -2.13
CA GLY A 139 26.42 2.62 -3.40
C GLY A 139 24.95 2.85 -3.80
N MET A 140 23.98 2.32 -3.04
CA MET A 140 22.54 2.60 -3.20
C MET A 140 21.94 3.45 -2.07
N MET A 141 22.73 3.85 -1.08
CA MET A 141 22.29 4.62 0.08
C MET A 141 23.13 5.88 0.22
N ARG A 142 22.45 7.00 0.47
CA ARG A 142 23.12 8.25 0.82
C ARG A 142 22.49 8.76 2.10
N GLN A 143 23.31 9.04 3.09
CA GLN A 143 22.85 9.76 4.26
C GLN A 143 22.60 11.22 3.89
N ILE A 144 21.36 11.66 4.05
CA ILE A 144 20.97 13.06 3.83
C ILE A 144 20.58 13.62 5.21
N PRO A 145 21.31 14.59 5.76
CA PRO A 145 20.93 15.20 7.02
C PRO A 145 19.59 15.93 6.87
N SER A 146 18.78 15.91 7.91
CA SER A 146 17.54 16.68 7.94
C SER A 146 17.86 18.17 7.99
N THR A 147 17.66 18.87 6.87
CA THR A 147 17.84 20.32 6.76
C THR A 147 16.51 21.05 6.88
N GLY A 148 16.49 22.25 7.46
CA GLY A 148 15.28 23.06 7.56
C GLY A 148 14.27 22.57 8.59
N LEU A 149 14.74 21.94 9.67
CA LEU A 149 13.91 21.67 10.85
C LEU A 149 13.82 22.94 11.68
N GLU A 150 12.64 23.56 11.71
CA GLU A 150 12.39 24.78 12.47
C GLU A 150 11.68 24.44 13.78
N LEU A 151 12.34 24.65 14.92
CA LEU A 151 11.70 24.57 16.23
C LEU A 151 11.08 25.93 16.56
N THR A 152 9.80 25.96 16.88
CA THR A 152 9.08 27.19 17.26
C THR A 152 9.00 27.34 18.77
N ALA A 153 8.66 28.54 19.25
CA ALA A 153 8.39 28.77 20.67
C ALA A 153 7.22 27.91 21.17
N ASP A 154 6.20 27.74 20.35
CA ASP A 154 5.03 26.90 20.65
C ASP A 154 5.44 25.43 20.85
N ASP A 155 6.38 24.91 20.06
CA ASP A 155 6.87 23.52 20.25
C ASP A 155 7.49 23.33 21.65
N VAL A 156 8.20 24.35 22.15
CA VAL A 156 8.78 24.34 23.50
C VAL A 156 7.69 24.47 24.55
N GLY A 157 6.68 25.31 24.30
CA GLY A 157 5.48 25.42 25.14
C GLY A 157 4.77 24.08 25.27
N ASP A 158 4.53 23.39 24.14
CA ASP A 158 3.89 22.07 24.09
C ASP A 158 4.68 21.04 24.90
N TYR A 159 6.01 21.07 24.84
CA TYR A 159 6.88 20.21 25.67
C TYR A 159 6.72 20.50 27.16
N LEU A 160 6.71 21.78 27.54
CA LEU A 160 6.56 22.18 28.94
C LEU A 160 5.19 21.75 29.49
N THR A 161 4.11 22.05 28.78
CA THR A 161 2.75 21.62 29.16
C THR A 161 2.68 20.11 29.31
N LEU A 162 3.17 19.35 28.33
CA LEU A 162 3.18 17.90 28.41
C LEU A 162 4.00 17.40 29.61
N GLY A 163 5.09 18.10 29.96
CA GLY A 163 5.89 17.82 31.15
C GLY A 163 5.16 18.12 32.46
N GLU A 164 4.28 19.12 32.49
CA GLU A 164 3.41 19.42 33.64
C GLU A 164 2.35 18.33 33.81
N ILE A 165 1.64 17.99 32.72
CA ILE A 165 0.67 16.91 32.68
C ILE A 165 1.32 15.60 33.13
N GLY A 166 2.50 15.29 32.59
CA GLY A 166 3.26 14.11 32.98
C GLY A 166 3.63 14.10 34.46
N ARG A 167 3.96 15.24 35.08
CA ARG A 167 4.22 15.30 36.53
C ARG A 167 2.97 15.04 37.35
N GLU A 168 1.85 15.63 36.97
CA GLU A 168 0.58 15.49 37.70
C GLU A 168 0.11 14.04 37.75
N VAL A 169 0.28 13.29 36.65
CA VAL A 169 -0.15 11.89 36.54
C VAL A 169 0.96 10.87 36.85
N GLY A 170 2.09 11.32 37.40
CA GLY A 170 3.21 10.44 37.75
C GLY A 170 3.96 9.80 36.57
N GLN A 171 3.88 10.38 35.38
CA GLN A 171 4.58 10.01 34.14
C GLN A 171 5.48 11.14 33.58
N PRO A 172 6.54 11.58 34.30
CA PRO A 172 7.30 12.78 33.91
C PRO A 172 8.21 12.63 32.68
N ARG A 173 8.45 11.40 32.19
CA ARG A 173 9.37 11.13 31.08
C ARG A 173 8.69 11.26 29.72
N VAL A 174 8.34 12.48 29.34
CA VAL A 174 7.56 12.76 28.13
C VAL A 174 8.38 13.19 26.91
N LEU A 175 9.68 13.45 27.08
CA LEU A 175 10.56 14.00 26.03
C LEU A 175 10.58 13.13 24.77
N GLU A 176 10.71 11.81 24.92
CA GLU A 176 10.78 10.89 23.78
C GLU A 176 9.45 10.78 23.04
N TYR A 177 8.33 10.96 23.74
CA TYR A 177 7.02 11.04 23.10
C TYR A 177 6.88 12.35 22.32
N TRP A 178 7.22 13.49 22.94
CA TRP A 178 7.13 14.82 22.32
C TRP A 178 7.98 14.92 21.04
N LYS A 179 9.20 14.34 21.06
CA LYS A 179 10.03 14.28 19.85
C LYS A 179 9.40 13.45 18.72
N ALA A 180 8.59 12.46 19.06
CA ALA A 180 8.16 11.41 18.14
C ALA A 180 6.85 11.74 17.41
N ALA A 181 5.84 12.24 18.13
CA ALA A 181 4.52 12.51 17.55
C ALA A 181 3.94 13.83 18.04
N PRO A 182 3.14 14.52 17.21
CA PRO A 182 2.36 15.67 17.61
C PRO A 182 1.07 15.25 18.32
N TYR A 183 0.38 16.21 18.96
CA TYR A 183 -0.95 16.03 19.55
C TYR A 183 -1.11 14.72 20.33
N LEU A 184 -0.12 14.41 21.17
CA LEU A 184 0.08 13.08 21.73
C LEU A 184 -1.15 12.54 22.44
N LEU A 185 -1.85 13.39 23.20
CA LEU A 185 -3.00 12.95 23.96
C LEU A 185 -4.21 12.61 23.07
N SER A 186 -4.25 13.08 21.83
CA SER A 186 -5.29 12.70 20.86
C SER A 186 -4.98 11.40 20.13
N PHE A 187 -3.70 11.04 19.99
CA PHE A 187 -3.30 9.86 19.23
C PHE A 187 -2.85 8.68 20.07
N MET A 188 -2.43 8.90 21.32
CA MET A 188 -2.13 7.83 22.26
C MET A 188 -3.41 7.09 22.64
N ASP A 189 -3.39 5.78 22.45
CA ASP A 189 -4.45 4.88 22.90
C ASP A 189 -4.01 4.21 24.23
N ASP A 190 -3.23 3.12 24.16
CA ASP A 190 -2.86 2.29 25.32
C ASP A 190 -1.55 2.73 26.03
N TYR A 191 -1.20 4.00 25.92
CA TYR A 191 -0.01 4.52 26.59
C TYR A 191 -0.33 4.83 28.04
N LYS A 192 0.55 4.40 28.97
CA LYS A 192 0.39 4.69 30.40
C LYS A 192 0.16 6.17 30.68
N LEU A 193 0.82 7.06 29.95
CA LEU A 193 0.58 8.51 30.05
C LEU A 193 -0.89 8.87 29.80
N LYS A 194 -1.50 8.37 28.72
CA LYS A 194 -2.89 8.64 28.37
C LYS A 194 -3.86 8.01 29.37
N THR A 195 -3.61 6.76 29.77
CA THR A 195 -4.49 6.05 30.72
C THR A 195 -4.54 6.73 32.08
N GLU A 196 -3.39 7.21 32.58
CA GLU A 196 -3.33 7.92 33.87
C GLU A 196 -3.95 9.32 33.78
N VAL A 197 -3.85 10.01 32.64
CA VAL A 197 -4.58 11.27 32.39
C VAL A 197 -6.09 11.04 32.44
N VAL A 198 -6.61 10.03 31.74
CA VAL A 198 -8.04 9.71 31.75
C VAL A 198 -8.50 9.32 33.16
N ALA A 199 -7.76 8.43 33.82
CA ALA A 199 -8.09 8.00 35.19
C ALA A 199 -8.08 9.17 36.19
N SER A 200 -7.15 10.12 36.06
CA SER A 200 -7.12 11.29 36.92
C SER A 200 -8.30 12.24 36.68
N LEU A 201 -8.75 12.40 35.43
CA LEU A 201 -9.92 13.22 35.11
C LEU A 201 -11.21 12.59 35.65
N ASP A 202 -11.35 11.27 35.54
CA ASP A 202 -12.50 10.53 36.06
C ASP A 202 -12.55 10.55 37.59
N ALA A 203 -11.39 10.53 38.26
CA ALA A 203 -11.31 10.48 39.72
C ALA A 203 -11.62 11.83 40.39
N SER A 204 -11.28 12.97 39.76
CA SER A 204 -11.53 14.30 40.31
C SER A 204 -11.54 15.38 39.22
N PRO A 205 -12.72 15.94 38.89
CA PRO A 205 -12.85 16.98 37.86
C PRO A 205 -12.15 18.30 38.22
N GLU A 206 -11.97 18.60 39.51
CA GLU A 206 -11.37 19.86 39.97
C GLU A 206 -9.82 19.86 39.94
N ASN A 207 -9.21 18.85 39.34
CA ASN A 207 -7.76 18.77 39.23
C ASN A 207 -7.28 19.84 38.23
N GLY A 208 -6.16 20.50 38.52
CA GLY A 208 -5.56 21.51 37.63
C GLY A 208 -5.25 20.99 36.21
N LEU A 209 -5.36 19.68 35.99
CA LEU A 209 -5.35 19.00 34.70
C LEU A 209 -6.38 19.53 33.70
N GLU A 210 -7.62 19.83 34.09
CA GLU A 210 -8.63 20.33 33.13
C GLU A 210 -8.18 21.67 32.54
N LYS A 211 -7.68 22.56 33.42
CA LYS A 211 -7.10 23.83 33.00
C LYS A 211 -5.86 23.62 32.15
N LEU A 212 -4.97 22.71 32.52
CA LEU A 212 -3.79 22.36 31.71
C LEU A 212 -4.15 21.74 30.36
N LEU A 213 -5.28 21.06 30.20
CA LEU A 213 -5.71 20.51 28.91
C LEU A 213 -6.42 21.55 28.05
N THR A 214 -7.11 22.50 28.68
CA THR A 214 -7.82 23.61 28.01
C THR A 214 -6.85 24.70 27.57
N ASP A 215 -5.91 25.09 28.44
CA ASP A 215 -4.91 26.12 28.19
C ASP A 215 -3.65 25.55 27.50
N GLY A 216 -3.46 24.23 27.53
CA GLY A 216 -2.18 23.54 27.30
C GLY A 216 -1.70 23.38 25.87
N GLY A 217 -1.98 24.34 25.00
CA GLY A 217 -1.44 24.32 23.64
C GLY A 217 -1.78 23.05 22.86
N ARG A 218 -0.86 22.60 22.00
CA ARG A 218 -1.09 21.58 20.96
C ARG A 218 -0.81 20.15 21.47
N VAL A 219 -1.09 19.88 22.75
CA VAL A 219 -1.04 18.52 23.32
C VAL A 219 -2.22 17.65 22.89
N SER A 220 -3.34 18.29 22.55
CA SER A 220 -4.56 17.70 21.99
C SER A 220 -4.90 18.38 20.67
N LEU A 221 -5.60 17.68 19.78
CA LEU A 221 -6.10 18.23 18.52
C LEU A 221 -7.17 19.31 18.78
N PRO A 222 -7.06 20.49 18.13
CA PRO A 222 -8.10 21.50 18.18
C PRO A 222 -9.28 21.09 17.29
N TRP A 223 -10.27 20.40 17.87
CA TRP A 223 -11.37 19.80 17.12
C TRP A 223 -12.20 20.81 16.33
N GLU A 224 -12.41 22.02 16.87
CA GLU A 224 -13.16 23.08 16.16
C GLU A 224 -12.45 23.49 14.85
N GLU A 225 -11.12 23.61 14.89
CA GLU A 225 -10.29 23.89 13.71
C GLU A 225 -10.29 22.71 12.73
N VAL A 226 -10.20 21.48 13.26
CA VAL A 226 -10.29 20.25 12.46
C VAL A 226 -11.63 20.20 11.71
N GLU A 227 -12.74 20.48 12.39
CA GLU A 227 -14.10 20.50 11.83
C GLU A 227 -14.29 21.61 10.79
N ALA A 228 -13.60 22.74 10.95
CA ALA A 228 -13.61 23.85 10.00
C ALA A 228 -12.68 23.67 8.79
N TYR A 229 -11.95 22.55 8.69
CA TYR A 229 -10.84 22.40 7.75
C TYR A 229 -9.84 23.58 7.85
N ALA A 230 -9.59 24.11 9.05
CA ALA A 230 -8.64 25.20 9.24
C ALA A 230 -7.19 24.72 9.03
N GLN A 231 -6.27 25.65 8.76
CA GLN A 231 -4.86 25.31 8.67
C GLN A 231 -4.30 25.00 10.06
N LEU A 232 -3.87 23.76 10.25
CA LEU A 232 -3.23 23.32 11.50
C LEU A 232 -1.70 23.34 11.36
N ASP A 233 -1.00 23.82 12.40
CA ASP A 233 0.42 23.52 12.55
C ASP A 233 0.56 22.05 12.98
N PRO A 234 1.33 21.21 12.26
CA PRO A 234 1.57 19.83 12.64
C PRO A 234 2.21 19.60 14.02
N ALA A 235 2.59 20.64 14.78
CA ALA A 235 3.16 20.60 16.12
C ALA A 235 4.41 19.70 16.26
N ASN A 236 5.11 19.49 15.15
CA ASN A 236 6.34 18.72 15.11
C ASN A 236 7.20 19.18 13.92
N ALA A 237 8.44 19.61 14.19
CA ALA A 237 9.34 20.13 13.17
C ALA A 237 9.63 19.13 12.03
N ARG A 238 9.71 17.82 12.33
CA ARG A 238 9.92 16.79 11.30
C ARG A 238 8.69 16.61 10.43
N LEU A 239 7.50 16.68 11.02
CA LEU A 239 6.25 16.59 10.28
C LEU A 239 5.98 17.84 9.44
N ARG A 240 6.33 19.04 9.94
CA ARG A 240 6.33 20.27 9.13
C ARG A 240 7.24 20.16 7.91
N SER A 241 8.46 19.64 8.10
CA SER A 241 9.38 19.37 6.98
C SER A 241 8.82 18.35 5.98
N LEU A 242 8.12 17.31 6.45
CA LEU A 242 7.45 16.34 5.60
C LEU A 242 6.34 16.99 4.76
N LEU A 243 5.46 17.77 5.39
CA LEU A 243 4.37 18.46 4.69
C LEU A 243 4.90 19.48 3.69
N ALA A 244 5.95 20.24 4.04
CA ALA A 244 6.59 21.17 3.11
C ALA A 244 7.22 20.45 1.91
N TRP A 245 7.79 19.26 2.11
CA TRP A 245 8.27 18.43 1.00
C TRP A 245 7.12 17.91 0.12
N MET A 246 6.01 17.47 0.71
CA MET A 246 4.81 17.05 -0.04
C MET A 246 4.19 18.21 -0.82
N GLU A 247 4.16 19.40 -0.24
CA GLU A 247 3.63 20.60 -0.87
C GLU A 247 4.48 21.03 -2.07
N ARG A 248 5.82 21.03 -1.94
CA ARG A 248 6.73 21.34 -3.06
C ARG A 248 6.48 20.45 -4.26
N GLY A 249 6.28 19.14 -4.03
CA GLY A 249 5.99 18.17 -5.09
C GLY A 249 4.52 18.13 -5.53
N GLU A 250 3.67 19.03 -5.02
CA GLU A 250 2.21 19.02 -5.21
C GLU A 250 1.56 17.65 -4.95
N ALA A 251 2.11 16.89 -4.00
CA ALA A 251 1.78 15.48 -3.79
C ALA A 251 0.30 15.25 -3.46
N TRP A 252 -0.35 16.24 -2.85
CA TRP A 252 -1.78 16.22 -2.53
C TRP A 252 -2.68 16.19 -3.79
N LYS A 253 -2.15 16.50 -4.98
CA LYS A 253 -2.84 16.37 -6.28
C LYS A 253 -2.65 15.01 -6.94
N LEU A 254 -1.73 14.19 -6.43
CA LEU A 254 -1.33 12.93 -7.07
C LEU A 254 -2.21 11.79 -6.55
N LEU A 255 -2.86 11.07 -7.46
CA LEU A 255 -3.52 9.80 -7.14
C LEU A 255 -2.51 8.65 -7.02
N TRP A 256 -1.44 8.71 -7.81
CA TRP A 256 -0.30 7.79 -7.79
C TRP A 256 1.00 8.51 -8.17
N LEU A 257 2.14 7.89 -7.87
CA LEU A 257 3.45 8.45 -8.19
C LEU A 257 3.74 8.44 -9.69
N PRO A 258 4.52 9.41 -10.21
CA PRO A 258 4.96 9.40 -11.60
C PRO A 258 5.62 8.06 -11.98
N PRO A 259 5.28 7.46 -13.13
CA PRO A 259 5.87 6.22 -13.59
C PRO A 259 7.39 6.35 -13.76
N ALA A 260 8.17 5.34 -13.37
CA ALA A 260 9.62 5.39 -13.55
C ALA A 260 10.03 5.52 -15.03
N LEU A 261 9.26 4.90 -15.91
CA LEU A 261 9.41 4.95 -17.37
C LEU A 261 8.08 5.45 -17.98
N PRO A 262 7.91 6.77 -18.17
CA PRO A 262 6.70 7.30 -18.78
C PRO A 262 6.67 6.99 -20.29
N TYR A 263 5.47 6.70 -20.81
CA TYR A 263 5.27 6.49 -22.27
C TYR A 263 5.23 7.78 -23.07
N TYR A 264 4.86 8.89 -22.45
CA TYR A 264 4.79 10.23 -23.03
C TYR A 264 5.33 11.26 -22.03
N ALA A 265 5.69 12.45 -22.52
CA ALA A 265 6.13 13.55 -21.66
C ALA A 265 5.04 13.91 -20.65
N GLU A 266 5.38 13.87 -19.36
CA GLU A 266 4.44 14.18 -18.28
C GLU A 266 4.09 15.67 -18.24
N SER A 267 2.86 15.96 -17.82
CA SER A 267 2.34 17.31 -17.68
C SER A 267 1.62 17.49 -16.34
N GLY A 268 1.36 18.75 -15.96
CA GLY A 268 0.59 19.07 -14.75
C GLY A 268 1.25 18.56 -13.46
N PRO A 269 0.48 18.00 -12.51
CA PRO A 269 0.99 17.57 -11.21
C PRO A 269 2.12 16.52 -11.30
N TRP A 270 2.06 15.58 -12.25
CA TRP A 270 3.12 14.58 -12.41
C TRP A 270 4.45 15.21 -12.83
N LYS A 271 4.42 16.21 -13.72
CA LYS A 271 5.61 16.96 -14.08
C LYS A 271 6.18 17.73 -12.89
N ALA A 272 5.35 18.43 -12.13
CA ALA A 272 5.79 19.15 -10.93
C ALA A 272 6.44 18.20 -9.91
N ALA A 273 5.83 17.03 -9.69
CA ALA A 273 6.38 15.99 -8.83
C ALA A 273 7.74 15.47 -9.34
N ARG A 274 7.87 15.22 -10.65
CA ARG A 274 9.13 14.76 -11.26
C ARG A 274 10.24 15.81 -11.17
N ASP A 275 9.93 17.07 -11.46
CA ASP A 275 10.88 18.19 -11.38
C ASP A 275 11.43 18.36 -9.94
N GLN A 276 10.61 18.03 -8.94
CA GLN A 276 10.99 18.01 -7.51
C GLN A 276 11.59 16.68 -7.05
N GLN A 277 11.80 15.72 -7.97
CA GLN A 277 12.28 14.37 -7.66
C GLN A 277 11.45 13.68 -6.57
N PHE A 278 10.13 13.92 -6.58
CA PHE A 278 9.21 13.35 -5.61
C PHE A 278 9.18 11.83 -5.73
N SER A 279 9.27 11.14 -4.60
CA SER A 279 9.40 9.69 -4.53
C SER A 279 8.81 9.15 -3.24
N LYS A 280 8.77 7.83 -3.10
CA LYS A 280 8.31 7.16 -1.88
C LYS A 280 9.25 7.50 -0.72
N ARG A 281 8.69 7.81 0.44
CA ARG A 281 9.42 7.97 1.70
C ARG A 281 8.91 6.95 2.70
N LEU A 282 9.83 6.14 3.22
CA LEU A 282 9.56 5.24 4.33
C LEU A 282 9.91 5.95 5.64
N ILE A 283 8.96 5.97 6.58
CA ILE A 283 9.11 6.61 7.89
C ILE A 283 9.08 5.51 8.93
N PHE A 284 10.12 5.45 9.75
CA PHE A 284 10.26 4.46 10.82
C PHE A 284 10.14 5.15 12.17
N SER A 285 9.52 4.47 13.12
CA SER A 285 9.38 4.93 14.50
C SER A 285 9.44 3.73 15.45
N THR A 286 10.06 3.94 16.60
CA THR A 286 10.02 2.98 17.72
C THR A 286 8.69 3.02 18.49
N TRP A 287 7.89 4.07 18.29
CA TRP A 287 6.63 4.30 19.00
C TRP A 287 5.42 4.04 18.11
N ALA A 288 4.48 3.22 18.61
CA ALA A 288 3.23 2.86 17.95
C ALA A 288 2.27 4.04 17.68
N VAL A 289 2.37 5.14 18.45
CA VAL A 289 1.55 6.34 18.23
C VAL A 289 1.90 7.09 16.93
N VAL A 290 3.15 6.99 16.45
CA VAL A 290 3.64 7.83 15.35
C VAL A 290 2.96 7.55 14.01
N PRO A 291 2.80 6.29 13.55
CA PRO A 291 2.10 6.01 12.30
C PRO A 291 0.70 6.62 12.24
N LYS A 292 -0.08 6.49 13.33
CA LYS A 292 -1.43 7.05 13.44
C LYS A 292 -1.39 8.57 13.36
N ALA A 293 -0.56 9.22 14.18
CA ALA A 293 -0.45 10.68 14.21
C ALA A 293 -0.02 11.26 12.85
N VAL A 294 1.01 10.68 12.23
CA VAL A 294 1.49 11.10 10.90
C VAL A 294 0.41 10.88 9.85
N ALA A 295 -0.19 9.69 9.78
CA ALA A 295 -1.23 9.39 8.79
C ALA A 295 -2.44 10.31 8.92
N SER A 296 -2.90 10.57 10.14
CA SER A 296 -4.04 11.45 10.39
C SER A 296 -3.75 12.90 10.03
N VAL A 297 -2.62 13.47 10.46
CA VAL A 297 -2.27 14.87 10.17
C VAL A 297 -1.98 15.09 8.69
N VAL A 298 -1.28 14.16 8.04
CA VAL A 298 -1.03 14.23 6.58
C VAL A 298 -2.33 14.10 5.80
N SER A 299 -3.18 13.12 6.13
CA SER A 299 -4.48 12.96 5.46
C SER A 299 -5.36 14.19 5.63
N TYR A 300 -5.37 14.77 6.83
CA TYR A 300 -6.09 16.00 7.10
C TYR A 300 -5.58 17.19 6.25
N ASP A 301 -4.26 17.40 6.16
CA ASP A 301 -3.71 18.50 5.35
C ASP A 301 -4.04 18.33 3.86
N VAL A 302 -3.99 17.09 3.35
CA VAL A 302 -4.40 16.78 1.97
C VAL A 302 -5.90 17.04 1.77
N GLU A 303 -6.77 16.52 2.65
CA GLU A 303 -8.21 16.74 2.57
C GLU A 303 -8.56 18.21 2.62
N ARG A 304 -7.98 18.97 3.57
CA ARG A 304 -8.19 20.41 3.68
C ARG A 304 -7.89 21.13 2.38
N ARG A 305 -6.71 20.88 1.79
CA ARG A 305 -6.29 21.50 0.52
C ARG A 305 -7.21 21.15 -0.64
N LEU A 306 -7.79 19.94 -0.63
CA LEU A 306 -8.75 19.50 -1.64
C LEU A 306 -10.11 20.16 -1.44
N PHE A 307 -10.72 20.05 -0.26
CA PHE A 307 -12.09 20.50 -0.02
C PHE A 307 -12.25 22.02 -0.05
N GLN A 308 -11.27 22.78 0.45
CA GLN A 308 -11.27 24.24 0.34
C GLN A 308 -11.21 24.73 -1.12
N ARG A 309 -10.82 23.88 -2.08
CA ARG A 309 -10.90 24.24 -3.51
C ARG A 309 -12.27 24.00 -4.12
N PHE A 310 -13.10 23.15 -3.52
CA PHE A 310 -14.44 22.88 -4.01
C PHE A 310 -15.43 23.87 -3.42
N ASP A 311 -15.43 24.05 -2.09
CA ASP A 311 -16.37 24.91 -1.37
C ASP A 311 -15.88 25.16 0.07
N ASP A 312 -15.72 26.43 0.43
CA ASP A 312 -15.27 26.88 1.76
C ASP A 312 -16.30 26.62 2.88
N SER A 313 -17.55 26.30 2.53
CA SER A 313 -18.60 25.98 3.50
C SER A 313 -18.56 24.53 3.99
N ILE A 314 -17.77 23.67 3.33
CA ILE A 314 -17.66 22.26 3.70
C ILE A 314 -16.98 22.13 5.07
N ARG A 315 -17.61 21.35 5.95
CA ARG A 315 -17.13 20.98 7.27
C ARG A 315 -16.67 19.53 7.31
N ASN A 316 -15.70 19.27 8.18
CA ASN A 316 -15.10 17.97 8.41
C ASN A 316 -15.86 17.17 9.49
N THR A 317 -17.20 17.13 9.40
CA THR A 317 -18.06 16.44 10.37
C THR A 317 -18.48 15.06 9.87
N PRO A 318 -18.79 14.09 10.76
CA PRO A 318 -19.31 12.78 10.35
C PRO A 318 -20.54 12.86 9.43
N GLU A 319 -21.46 13.79 9.71
CA GLU A 319 -22.70 13.99 8.97
C GLU A 319 -22.42 14.47 7.55
N GLU A 320 -21.52 15.43 7.38
CA GLU A 320 -21.15 15.92 6.06
C GLU A 320 -20.36 14.89 5.27
N ARG A 321 -19.43 14.18 5.91
CA ARG A 321 -18.70 13.07 5.25
C ARG A 321 -19.67 12.00 4.73
N LYS A 322 -20.74 11.68 5.46
CA LYS A 322 -21.79 10.74 5.00
C LYS A 322 -22.59 11.25 3.80
N LYS A 323 -22.80 12.57 3.69
CA LYS A 323 -23.49 13.18 2.54
C LYS A 323 -22.64 13.12 1.26
N ARG A 324 -21.32 13.03 1.39
CA ARG A 324 -20.40 12.93 0.25
C ARG A 324 -20.58 11.58 -0.44
N ARG A 325 -21.13 11.60 -1.64
CA ARG A 325 -21.25 10.41 -2.48
C ARG A 325 -19.91 10.16 -3.17
N GLY A 326 -19.50 8.89 -3.23
CA GLY A 326 -18.34 8.52 -4.04
C GLY A 326 -18.59 8.84 -5.51
N LEU A 327 -17.64 9.54 -6.15
CA LEU A 327 -17.73 9.96 -7.56
C LEU A 327 -17.63 8.77 -8.53
N LEU A 328 -16.95 7.70 -8.12
CA LEU A 328 -16.71 6.49 -8.90
C LEU A 328 -17.69 5.39 -8.50
N ARG A 329 -18.99 5.62 -8.71
CA ARG A 329 -20.03 4.63 -8.41
C ARG A 329 -20.99 4.50 -9.59
N PHE A 330 -21.22 3.26 -10.01
CA PHE A 330 -22.37 2.89 -10.83
C PHE A 330 -23.41 2.19 -9.94
N ALA A 331 -24.68 2.43 -10.20
CA ALA A 331 -25.78 1.89 -9.41
C ALA A 331 -26.98 1.61 -10.30
N ALA A 332 -27.74 0.59 -9.95
CA ALA A 332 -29.01 0.28 -10.56
C ALA A 332 -30.13 0.90 -9.72
N ALA A 333 -30.92 1.80 -10.31
CA ALA A 333 -31.96 2.56 -9.63
C ALA A 333 -33.33 2.26 -10.24
N GLN A 334 -34.35 2.09 -9.41
CA GLN A 334 -35.71 1.88 -9.90
C GLN A 334 -36.23 3.11 -10.65
N ARG A 335 -36.75 2.89 -11.86
CA ARG A 335 -37.34 3.93 -12.69
C ARG A 335 -38.67 4.36 -12.08
N ARG A 336 -38.78 5.60 -11.58
CA ARG A 336 -40.04 6.16 -11.08
C ARG A 336 -41.00 6.33 -12.26
N GLY A 337 -42.09 5.55 -12.29
CA GLY A 337 -43.17 5.66 -13.28
C GLY A 337 -43.32 4.50 -14.28
N ALA A 338 -42.56 3.41 -14.16
CA ALA A 338 -42.77 2.23 -15.00
C ALA A 338 -44.08 1.52 -14.62
N GLY A 339 -45.10 1.62 -15.48
CA GLY A 339 -46.35 0.87 -15.37
C GLY A 339 -46.14 -0.64 -15.47
N ALA A 340 -47.15 -1.42 -15.09
CA ALA A 340 -47.10 -2.88 -14.95
C ALA A 340 -46.82 -3.65 -16.25
N ASP A 341 -46.81 -2.98 -17.41
CA ASP A 341 -46.85 -3.63 -18.72
C ASP A 341 -45.46 -4.01 -19.29
N HIS A 342 -44.36 -3.47 -18.76
CA HIS A 342 -42.98 -3.81 -19.17
C HIS A 342 -42.06 -4.10 -17.95
N PRO A 343 -41.94 -5.36 -17.51
CA PRO A 343 -41.16 -5.72 -16.32
C PRO A 343 -39.64 -5.52 -16.48
N ASP A 344 -39.11 -5.56 -17.70
CA ASP A 344 -37.67 -5.43 -18.00
C ASP A 344 -37.18 -3.96 -17.96
N GLU A 345 -38.09 -2.97 -17.97
CA GLU A 345 -37.74 -1.54 -17.96
C GLU A 345 -37.70 -0.90 -16.55
N LYS A 346 -37.80 -1.72 -15.49
CA LYS A 346 -37.91 -1.24 -14.11
C LYS A 346 -36.61 -0.67 -13.54
N GLU A 347 -35.47 -1.01 -14.11
CA GLU A 347 -34.17 -0.71 -13.55
C GLU A 347 -33.36 0.19 -14.49
N ARG A 348 -33.04 1.40 -14.04
CA ARG A 348 -32.18 2.36 -14.74
C ARG A 348 -30.79 2.29 -14.16
N LEU A 349 -29.82 1.96 -14.99
CA LEU A 349 -28.41 2.07 -14.64
C LEU A 349 -28.01 3.55 -14.55
N THR A 350 -27.24 3.89 -13.52
CA THR A 350 -26.76 5.25 -13.24
C THR A 350 -25.26 5.20 -12.98
N GLY A 351 -24.52 6.24 -13.36
CA GLY A 351 -23.07 6.29 -13.21
C GLY A 351 -22.29 5.38 -14.19
N MET A 352 -22.95 4.89 -15.24
CA MET A 352 -22.33 4.00 -16.23
C MET A 352 -21.10 4.55 -16.97
N PRO A 353 -20.92 5.87 -17.19
CA PRO A 353 -19.67 6.39 -17.75
C PRO A 353 -18.41 5.98 -16.98
N VAL A 354 -18.52 5.70 -15.67
CA VAL A 354 -17.41 5.21 -14.84
C VAL A 354 -16.94 3.82 -15.29
N LEU A 355 -17.79 3.02 -15.92
CA LEU A 355 -17.43 1.70 -16.45
C LEU A 355 -16.26 1.77 -17.42
N GLY A 356 -16.14 2.87 -18.20
CA GLY A 356 -15.02 3.07 -19.12
C GLY A 356 -13.64 3.11 -18.44
N LEU A 357 -13.57 3.38 -17.12
CA LEU A 357 -12.32 3.32 -16.35
C LEU A 357 -11.95 1.89 -15.91
N LEU A 358 -12.91 0.96 -15.93
CA LEU A 358 -12.74 -0.40 -15.42
C LEU A 358 -12.74 -1.45 -16.54
N TYR A 359 -13.46 -1.19 -17.64
CA TYR A 359 -13.59 -2.12 -18.76
C TYR A 359 -12.32 -2.12 -19.62
N PRO A 360 -11.58 -3.25 -19.69
CA PRO A 360 -10.34 -3.34 -20.45
C PRO A 360 -10.63 -3.61 -21.94
N SER A 361 -11.08 -2.58 -22.66
CA SER A 361 -11.44 -2.70 -24.08
C SER A 361 -10.24 -3.10 -24.96
N PRO A 362 -10.20 -4.30 -25.57
CA PRO A 362 -9.12 -4.69 -26.47
C PRO A 362 -8.99 -3.76 -27.68
N THR A 363 -10.10 -3.30 -28.25
CA THR A 363 -10.08 -2.37 -29.38
C THR A 363 -9.40 -1.06 -29.01
N LEU A 364 -9.74 -0.46 -27.87
CA LEU A 364 -9.10 0.78 -27.43
C LEU A 364 -7.61 0.60 -27.14
N VAL A 365 -7.22 -0.55 -26.57
CA VAL A 365 -5.81 -0.88 -26.32
C VAL A 365 -5.01 -0.94 -27.63
N GLU A 366 -5.52 -1.63 -28.65
CA GLU A 366 -4.84 -1.73 -29.96
C GLU A 366 -4.73 -0.38 -30.70
N LEU A 367 -5.78 0.45 -30.61
CA LEU A 367 -5.83 1.73 -31.29
C LEU A 367 -4.98 2.80 -30.59
N GLY A 368 -4.94 2.74 -29.26
CA GLY A 368 -4.30 3.73 -28.39
C GLY A 368 -2.97 3.32 -27.77
N ASP A 369 -2.36 2.20 -28.19
CA ASP A 369 -1.11 1.70 -27.60
C ASP A 369 0.01 2.77 -27.65
N PRO A 370 0.45 3.30 -26.50
CA PRO A 370 1.46 4.34 -26.46
C PRO A 370 2.88 3.81 -26.71
N VAL A 371 3.11 2.48 -26.62
CA VAL A 371 4.40 1.83 -26.92
C VAL A 371 4.66 1.77 -28.41
N ALA A 372 3.61 1.50 -29.20
CA ALA A 372 3.69 1.44 -30.66
C ALA A 372 3.91 2.82 -31.30
N ALA A 373 3.78 3.92 -30.54
CA ALA A 373 3.94 5.26 -31.05
C ALA A 373 5.43 5.62 -31.30
N PRO A 374 5.76 6.28 -32.42
CA PRO A 374 7.09 6.77 -32.66
C PRO A 374 7.43 7.93 -31.69
N ALA A 375 8.55 7.76 -30.97
CA ALA A 375 9.22 8.68 -30.04
C ALA A 375 8.66 8.81 -28.60
N ARG A 376 9.59 8.65 -27.64
CA ARG A 376 9.45 8.90 -26.19
C ARG A 376 9.15 10.37 -25.83
N GLU A 377 9.18 11.29 -26.79
CA GLU A 377 8.96 12.73 -26.58
C GLU A 377 7.54 13.20 -26.94
N SER A 378 6.64 12.31 -27.35
CA SER A 378 5.25 12.70 -27.60
C SER A 378 4.55 13.13 -26.30
N THR A 379 3.68 14.15 -26.35
CA THR A 379 2.89 14.60 -25.19
C THR A 379 1.63 13.75 -25.02
N LEU A 380 0.98 13.83 -23.85
CA LEU A 380 -0.35 13.22 -23.65
C LEU A 380 -1.35 13.69 -24.71
N ALA A 381 -1.33 14.98 -25.07
CA ALA A 381 -2.22 15.53 -26.09
C ALA A 381 -1.99 14.87 -27.46
N ASP A 382 -0.73 14.62 -27.83
CA ASP A 382 -0.42 13.92 -29.08
C ASP A 382 -0.88 12.47 -29.05
N ALA A 383 -0.69 11.79 -27.91
CA ALA A 383 -1.17 10.42 -27.73
C ALA A 383 -2.69 10.31 -27.85
N VAL A 384 -3.42 11.24 -27.21
CA VAL A 384 -4.88 11.34 -27.29
C VAL A 384 -5.32 11.67 -28.72
N ALA A 385 -4.69 12.65 -29.39
CA ALA A 385 -5.04 13.02 -30.76
C ALA A 385 -4.83 11.86 -31.76
N ARG A 386 -3.75 11.08 -31.59
CA ARG A 386 -3.53 9.87 -32.40
C ARG A 386 -4.59 8.80 -32.15
N ALA A 387 -4.93 8.54 -30.89
CA ALA A 387 -5.97 7.58 -30.53
C ALA A 387 -7.33 8.03 -31.10
N GLN A 388 -7.67 9.31 -30.96
CA GLN A 388 -8.89 9.91 -31.50
C GLN A 388 -8.98 9.75 -33.02
N ALA A 389 -7.93 10.11 -33.77
CA ALA A 389 -7.93 10.01 -35.24
C ALA A 389 -8.11 8.56 -35.75
N ARG A 390 -7.71 7.56 -34.96
CA ARG A 390 -7.90 6.13 -35.30
C ARG A 390 -9.27 5.61 -34.86
N LEU A 391 -9.84 6.18 -33.80
CA LEU A 391 -11.12 5.79 -33.22
C LEU A 391 -12.31 6.40 -33.95
N GLU A 392 -12.19 7.64 -34.41
CA GLU A 392 -13.27 8.42 -35.05
C GLU A 392 -13.92 7.68 -36.24
N PRO A 393 -13.18 7.11 -37.22
CA PRO A 393 -13.81 6.38 -38.33
C PRO A 393 -14.56 5.10 -37.91
N LEU A 394 -14.21 4.53 -36.75
CA LEU A 394 -14.88 3.35 -36.22
C LEU A 394 -16.14 3.74 -35.45
N LEU A 395 -16.10 4.86 -34.72
CA LEU A 395 -17.26 5.43 -34.06
C LEU A 395 -18.27 5.93 -35.08
N ASP A 396 -17.86 6.61 -36.14
CA ASP A 396 -18.76 7.10 -37.19
C ASP A 396 -19.59 5.96 -37.78
N ARG A 397 -18.98 4.81 -38.09
CA ARG A 397 -19.71 3.63 -38.58
C ARG A 397 -20.74 3.07 -37.59
N LEU A 398 -20.51 3.26 -36.29
CA LEU A 398 -21.43 2.84 -35.24
C LEU A 398 -22.55 3.85 -35.01
N THR A 399 -22.27 5.15 -35.12
CA THR A 399 -23.18 6.23 -34.75
C THR A 399 -23.97 6.79 -35.93
N GLU A 400 -23.47 6.69 -37.17
CA GLU A 400 -24.11 7.19 -38.39
C GLU A 400 -25.59 6.78 -38.55
N PRO A 401 -26.01 5.53 -38.20
CA PRO A 401 -27.42 5.15 -38.24
C PRO A 401 -28.32 5.83 -37.20
N TYR A 402 -27.73 6.54 -36.22
CA TYR A 402 -28.41 7.08 -35.04
C TYR A 402 -28.25 8.61 -34.89
N LEU A 403 -27.69 9.29 -35.90
CA LEU A 403 -27.43 10.75 -35.85
C LEU A 403 -28.70 11.61 -35.95
N ASP A 404 -29.83 11.06 -36.41
CA ASP A 404 -31.08 11.80 -36.63
C ASP A 404 -31.92 12.02 -35.34
N GLY A 405 -31.40 11.67 -34.16
CA GLY A 405 -32.11 11.81 -32.89
C GLY A 405 -32.15 13.26 -32.37
N GLU A 406 -33.29 13.69 -31.82
CA GLU A 406 -33.45 15.03 -31.22
C GLU A 406 -32.63 15.24 -29.93
N ARG A 407 -32.12 14.16 -29.31
CA ARG A 407 -31.37 14.21 -28.05
C ARG A 407 -30.21 13.20 -28.07
N GLU A 408 -29.04 13.65 -27.61
CA GLU A 408 -27.87 12.79 -27.40
C GLU A 408 -28.17 11.71 -26.34
N ASP A 409 -27.99 10.43 -26.70
CA ASP A 409 -28.07 9.31 -25.76
C ASP A 409 -26.73 9.15 -25.05
N GLU A 410 -26.61 9.71 -23.83
CA GLU A 410 -25.42 9.62 -22.97
C GLU A 410 -24.94 8.17 -22.71
N SER A 411 -25.73 7.15 -23.04
CA SER A 411 -25.30 5.75 -22.93
C SER A 411 -24.11 5.43 -23.84
N TRP A 412 -23.92 6.19 -24.92
CA TRP A 412 -22.82 5.98 -25.87
C TRP A 412 -21.44 6.09 -25.21
N TYR A 413 -21.28 6.94 -24.18
CA TYR A 413 -20.00 7.14 -23.46
C TYR A 413 -19.46 5.87 -22.80
N TRP A 414 -20.32 4.90 -22.46
CA TRP A 414 -19.90 3.62 -21.88
C TRP A 414 -20.17 2.42 -22.81
N ALA A 415 -21.13 2.52 -23.71
CA ALA A 415 -21.49 1.43 -24.62
C ALA A 415 -20.55 1.34 -25.83
N ALA A 416 -20.02 2.46 -26.33
CA ALA A 416 -19.24 2.48 -27.56
C ALA A 416 -18.00 1.56 -27.54
N PRO A 417 -17.17 1.52 -26.48
CA PRO A 417 -16.05 0.58 -26.41
C PRO A 417 -16.50 -0.89 -26.51
N ILE A 418 -17.59 -1.23 -25.83
CA ILE A 418 -18.16 -2.59 -25.81
C ILE A 418 -18.67 -2.97 -27.21
N LEU A 419 -19.37 -2.07 -27.89
CA LEU A 419 -19.89 -2.30 -29.24
C LEU A 419 -18.75 -2.51 -30.25
N LEU A 420 -17.68 -1.72 -30.16
CA LEU A 420 -16.47 -1.90 -30.97
C LEU A 420 -15.83 -3.28 -30.70
N ASP A 421 -15.72 -3.65 -29.43
CA ASP A 421 -15.14 -4.94 -29.04
C ASP A 421 -16.03 -6.12 -29.44
N LEU A 422 -17.35 -5.99 -29.49
CA LEU A 422 -18.24 -7.03 -30.01
C LEU A 422 -18.09 -7.23 -31.52
N GLN A 423 -17.69 -6.19 -32.27
CA GLN A 423 -17.41 -6.31 -33.70
C GLN A 423 -16.05 -6.95 -33.99
N ARG A 424 -15.02 -6.63 -33.19
CA ARG A 424 -13.63 -7.02 -33.46
C ARG A 424 -13.14 -8.21 -32.63
N HIS A 425 -13.66 -8.36 -31.40
CA HIS A 425 -13.18 -9.27 -30.36
C HIS A 425 -14.35 -9.95 -29.62
N ARG A 426 -15.35 -10.44 -30.38
CA ARG A 426 -16.64 -10.92 -29.85
C ARG A 426 -16.50 -11.96 -28.72
N GLU A 427 -15.64 -12.96 -28.92
CA GLU A 427 -15.47 -14.07 -27.98
C GLU A 427 -14.91 -13.59 -26.63
N SER A 428 -13.80 -12.85 -26.63
CA SER A 428 -13.20 -12.33 -25.40
C SER A 428 -14.12 -11.34 -24.67
N THR A 429 -14.89 -10.55 -25.41
CA THR A 429 -15.87 -9.62 -24.82
C THR A 429 -17.00 -10.37 -24.14
N ALA A 430 -17.56 -11.39 -24.79
CA ALA A 430 -18.59 -12.24 -24.20
C ALA A 430 -18.08 -13.00 -22.98
N GLU A 431 -16.85 -13.53 -23.03
CA GLU A 431 -16.21 -14.19 -21.91
C GLU A 431 -16.06 -13.24 -20.71
N TRP A 432 -15.57 -12.02 -20.94
CA TRP A 432 -15.37 -11.03 -19.88
C TRP A 432 -16.69 -10.70 -19.16
N PHE A 433 -17.75 -10.36 -19.89
CA PHE A 433 -19.06 -10.08 -19.29
C PHE A 433 -19.74 -11.33 -18.71
N GLY A 434 -19.34 -12.53 -19.13
CA GLY A 434 -19.80 -13.80 -18.57
C GLY A 434 -19.15 -14.20 -17.24
N ARG A 435 -18.12 -13.46 -16.77
CA ARG A 435 -17.43 -13.74 -15.51
C ARG A 435 -18.29 -13.35 -14.31
N TRP A 436 -18.76 -14.37 -13.59
CA TRP A 436 -19.59 -14.22 -12.39
C TRP A 436 -18.86 -13.60 -11.19
N ASP A 437 -17.52 -13.62 -11.19
CA ASP A 437 -16.69 -13.16 -10.07
C ASP A 437 -16.19 -11.72 -10.22
N LEU A 438 -16.50 -11.03 -11.33
CA LEU A 438 -16.15 -9.61 -11.51
C LEU A 438 -16.58 -8.71 -10.35
N PRO A 439 -17.81 -8.83 -9.79
CA PRO A 439 -18.20 -8.02 -8.63
C PRO A 439 -17.33 -8.28 -7.40
N ARG A 440 -16.80 -9.50 -7.24
CA ARG A 440 -15.90 -9.85 -6.15
C ARG A 440 -14.51 -9.26 -6.40
N ILE A 441 -13.99 -9.39 -7.62
CA ILE A 441 -12.68 -8.86 -8.01
C ILE A 441 -12.61 -7.34 -7.83
N TRP A 442 -13.69 -6.62 -8.14
CA TRP A 442 -13.70 -5.15 -8.09
C TRP A 442 -13.94 -4.57 -6.70
N ASN A 443 -14.53 -5.32 -5.78
CA ASN A 443 -14.74 -4.85 -4.41
C ASN A 443 -13.47 -4.95 -3.54
N GLY A 444 -12.39 -5.56 -4.04
CA GLY A 444 -11.13 -5.75 -3.32
C GLY A 444 -11.18 -6.96 -2.41
#